data_AF-A0A0T9R2D0-F1
#
_entry.id   AF-A0A0T9R2D0-F1
#
_cell.length_a   1.000
_cell.length_b   1.000
_cell.length_c   1.000
_cell.angle_alpha   90.00
_cell.angle_beta   90.00
_cell.angle_gamma   90.00
#
_symmetry.space_group_name_H-M   'P 1'
#
loop_
_entity.id
_entity.type
_entity.pdbx_description
1 polymer ?
#
loop_
_entity_poly.entity_id
_entity_poly.type
_entity_poly.pdbx_seq_one_letter_code
_entity_poly.pdbx_strand_id
1 'polypeptide(L)'
;MTKTILTGLLLAGMTLFSATTQAVVGEQQWGKWYGNIDVMEFALNTNNKAGETLTLRCSDSQLAVTYEDTKGHYRVNSEGLNDVQLLIGKKAYSLNSSAFSALKHSSAKDNITFSSRQSGESAPFSAQGLKEALQDITWQDCTSH
;
A
#
# COMPACT_ATOMS: atom_id res chain seq x y z
N MET A 1 22.07 67.87 34.41
CA MET A 1 20.86 67.12 34.81
C MET A 1 20.93 65.76 34.14
N THR A 2 21.13 64.73 34.95
CA THR A 2 21.44 63.35 34.56
C THR A 2 20.13 62.58 34.35
N LYS A 3 20.01 61.88 33.21
CA LYS A 3 18.88 61.02 32.87
C LYS A 3 18.96 59.72 33.68
N THR A 4 17.84 59.34 34.33
CA THR A 4 17.64 58.01 34.93
C THR A 4 16.40 57.37 34.29
N ILE A 5 16.50 56.05 34.05
CA ILE A 5 15.69 55.23 33.14
C ILE A 5 14.86 54.21 33.95
N LEU A 6 13.82 53.65 33.29
CA LEU A 6 13.13 52.36 33.52
C LEU A 6 12.05 52.38 34.63
N THR A 7 10.90 51.72 34.50
CA THR A 7 10.69 50.37 33.94
C THR A 7 9.20 50.17 33.63
N GLY A 8 8.83 49.93 32.37
CA GLY A 8 7.51 49.40 32.02
C GLY A 8 7.58 47.88 31.95
N LEU A 9 6.94 47.19 32.90
CA LEU A 9 6.76 45.73 32.84
C LEU A 9 5.65 45.41 31.83
N LEU A 10 6.02 44.86 30.67
CA LEU A 10 5.10 44.18 29.76
C LEU A 10 5.41 42.68 29.82
N LEU A 11 4.64 41.94 30.62
CA LEU A 11 4.59 40.48 30.50
C LEU A 11 3.78 40.12 29.25
N ALA A 12 4.47 39.83 28.15
CA ALA A 12 3.87 39.17 27.00
C ALA A 12 3.99 37.64 27.21
N GLY A 13 2.86 36.98 27.47
CA GLY A 13 2.78 35.53 27.59
C GLY A 13 3.07 34.86 26.24
N MET A 14 4.17 34.11 26.16
CA MET A 14 4.43 33.21 25.04
C MET A 14 3.75 31.87 25.32
N THR A 15 2.52 31.71 24.84
CA THR A 15 1.92 30.38 24.68
C THR A 15 2.63 29.69 23.51
N LEU A 16 3.55 28.78 23.81
CA LEU A 16 4.12 27.89 22.82
C LEU A 16 3.04 26.89 22.43
N PHE A 17 2.32 27.16 21.34
CA PHE A 17 1.51 26.16 20.68
C PHE A 17 2.47 25.17 20.02
N SER A 18 2.78 24.07 20.72
CA SER A 18 3.41 22.91 20.13
C SER A 18 2.44 22.32 19.11
N ALA A 19 2.55 22.73 17.86
CA ALA A 19 1.91 22.04 16.75
C ALA A 19 2.53 20.63 16.70
N THR A 20 1.80 19.63 17.20
CA THR A 20 2.12 18.24 16.94
C THR A 20 1.90 18.01 15.45
N THR A 21 2.98 18.08 14.68
CA THR A 21 3.00 17.55 13.32
C THR A 21 2.75 16.06 13.42
N GLN A 22 1.48 15.66 13.31
CA GLN A 22 1.17 14.30 12.94
C GLN A 22 1.77 14.12 11.54
N ALA A 23 2.86 13.37 11.46
CA ALA A 23 3.44 12.98 10.18
C ALA A 23 2.38 12.15 9.45
N VAL A 24 1.55 12.81 8.65
CA VAL A 24 0.72 12.15 7.66
C VAL A 24 1.72 11.60 6.66
N VAL A 25 2.11 10.34 6.81
CA VAL A 25 2.80 9.61 5.75
C VAL A 25 1.80 9.58 4.60
N GLY A 26 2.00 10.49 3.63
CA GLY A 26 1.12 10.58 2.48
C GLY A 26 1.22 9.27 1.72
N GLU A 27 0.09 8.59 1.55
CA GLU A 27 0.03 7.43 0.67
C GLU A 27 0.60 7.83 -0.70
N GLN A 28 1.62 7.11 -1.14
CA GLN A 28 2.21 7.29 -2.45
C GLN A 28 1.28 6.68 -3.50
N GLN A 29 1.33 7.19 -4.73
CA GLN A 29 0.49 6.74 -5.83
C GLN A 29 1.32 6.44 -7.08
N TRP A 30 1.06 5.27 -7.69
CA TRP A 30 1.60 4.84 -8.97
C TRP A 30 0.45 4.35 -9.86
N GLY A 31 -0.03 5.22 -10.74
CA GLY A 31 -1.19 4.92 -11.59
C GLY A 31 -2.45 4.62 -10.77
N LYS A 32 -2.85 3.34 -10.72
CA LYS A 32 -4.01 2.84 -9.97
C LYS A 32 -3.65 2.23 -8.61
N TRP A 33 -2.38 2.20 -8.27
CA TRP A 33 -1.87 1.65 -7.02
C TRP A 33 -1.55 2.75 -6.02
N TYR A 34 -1.88 2.49 -4.77
CA TYR A 34 -1.70 3.41 -3.65
C TYR A 34 -1.05 2.68 -2.49
N GLY A 35 -0.30 3.40 -1.66
CA GLY A 35 0.15 2.87 -0.38
C GLY A 35 1.57 3.26 -0.04
N ASN A 36 2.26 2.37 0.65
CA ASN A 36 3.58 2.63 1.22
C ASN A 36 4.56 1.55 0.84
N ILE A 37 5.79 1.98 0.58
CA ILE A 37 6.94 1.14 0.30
C ILE A 37 8.06 1.59 1.24
N ASP A 38 8.58 0.64 1.99
CA ASP A 38 9.83 0.73 2.74
C ASP A 38 10.86 -0.21 2.09
N VAL A 39 12.12 -0.11 2.50
CA VAL A 39 13.24 -0.89 1.98
C VAL A 39 12.98 -2.40 2.05
N MET A 40 12.26 -2.86 3.09
CA MET A 40 12.04 -4.30 3.33
C MET A 40 10.56 -4.70 3.32
N GLU A 41 9.63 -3.76 3.18
CA GLU A 41 8.19 -4.06 3.27
C GLU A 41 7.39 -3.17 2.32
N PHE A 42 6.28 -3.68 1.82
CA PHE A 42 5.29 -2.82 1.17
C PHE A 42 3.88 -3.25 1.49
N ALA A 43 2.97 -2.28 1.42
CA ALA A 43 1.55 -2.48 1.39
C ALA A 43 0.97 -1.61 0.27
N LEU A 44 0.56 -2.25 -0.82
CA LEU A 44 0.03 -1.60 -2.01
C LEU A 44 -1.40 -2.05 -2.23
N ASN A 45 -2.31 -1.10 -2.43
CA ASN A 45 -3.72 -1.36 -2.68
C ASN A 45 -4.18 -0.78 -4.03
N THR A 46 -5.21 -1.40 -4.59
CA THR A 46 -5.92 -0.90 -5.78
C THR A 46 -7.40 -1.25 -5.67
N ASN A 47 -8.24 -0.41 -6.25
CA ASN A 47 -9.68 -0.67 -6.37
C ASN A 47 -10.04 -1.10 -7.79
N ASN A 48 -10.98 -2.02 -7.93
CA ASN A 48 -11.54 -2.37 -9.24
C ASN A 48 -12.82 -1.57 -9.53
N LYS A 49 -13.45 -1.83 -10.68
CA LYS A 49 -14.69 -1.15 -11.09
C LYS A 49 -15.93 -1.55 -10.29
N ALA A 50 -15.90 -2.67 -9.58
CA ALA A 50 -16.98 -3.08 -8.68
C ALA A 50 -16.95 -2.31 -7.34
N GLY A 51 -15.82 -1.64 -7.05
CA GLY A 51 -15.58 -0.96 -5.77
C GLY A 51 -14.99 -1.88 -4.71
N GLU A 52 -14.37 -2.98 -5.12
CA GLU A 52 -13.64 -3.92 -4.26
C GLU A 52 -12.18 -3.53 -4.22
N THR A 53 -11.48 -3.95 -3.17
CA THR A 53 -10.08 -3.63 -2.89
C THR A 53 -9.22 -4.88 -2.96
N LEU A 54 -8.07 -4.78 -3.63
CA LEU A 54 -6.99 -5.75 -3.57
C LEU A 54 -5.80 -5.10 -2.89
N THR A 55 -5.28 -5.73 -1.84
CA THR A 55 -4.05 -5.31 -1.16
C THR A 55 -2.98 -6.38 -1.33
N LEU A 56 -1.84 -5.98 -1.91
CA LEU A 56 -0.61 -6.75 -1.92
C LEU A 56 0.24 -6.31 -0.73
N ARG A 57 0.62 -7.25 0.12
CA ARG A 57 1.53 -7.02 1.24
C ARG A 57 2.76 -7.89 1.09
N CYS A 58 3.89 -7.29 1.36
CA CYS A 58 5.16 -7.99 1.47
C CYS A 58 5.77 -7.59 2.81
N SER A 59 5.89 -8.59 3.69
CA SER A 59 6.41 -8.48 5.05
C SER A 59 6.51 -9.89 5.62
N ASP A 60 7.12 -10.04 6.80
CA ASP A 60 7.10 -11.31 7.54
C ASP A 60 7.57 -12.51 6.70
N SER A 61 8.50 -12.27 5.77
CA SER A 61 9.04 -13.25 4.83
C SER A 61 8.06 -13.82 3.79
N GLN A 62 6.97 -13.11 3.46
CA GLN A 62 5.97 -13.60 2.51
C GLN A 62 5.30 -12.50 1.67
N LEU A 63 4.85 -12.88 0.48
CA LEU A 63 3.88 -12.11 -0.30
C LEU A 63 2.47 -12.57 0.06
N ALA A 64 1.71 -11.69 0.70
CA ALA A 64 0.31 -11.91 1.03
C ALA A 64 -0.60 -11.03 0.17
N VAL A 65 -1.82 -11.50 -0.01
CA VAL A 65 -2.86 -10.82 -0.77
C VAL A 65 -4.13 -10.81 0.07
N THR A 66 -4.70 -9.63 0.23
CA THR A 66 -6.04 -9.47 0.79
C THR A 66 -6.98 -9.00 -0.30
N TYR A 67 -8.15 -9.64 -0.38
CA TYR A 67 -9.28 -9.18 -1.17
C TYR A 67 -10.42 -8.76 -0.23
N GLU A 68 -11.03 -7.62 -0.53
CA GLU A 68 -12.16 -7.08 0.22
C GLU A 68 -13.27 -6.58 -0.71
N ASP A 69 -14.47 -7.13 -0.54
CA ASP A 69 -15.72 -6.59 -1.06
C ASP A 69 -16.50 -5.98 0.11
N THR A 70 -16.35 -4.66 0.29
CA THR A 70 -17.01 -3.93 1.36
C THR A 70 -18.53 -3.95 1.21
N LYS A 71 -19.07 -4.01 -0.01
CA LYS A 71 -20.53 -4.05 -0.25
C LYS A 71 -21.11 -5.42 0.11
N GLY A 72 -20.39 -6.48 -0.22
CA GLY A 72 -20.73 -7.86 0.14
C GLY A 72 -20.35 -8.26 1.56
N HIS A 73 -19.74 -7.37 2.34
CA HIS A 73 -19.19 -7.65 3.67
C HIS A 73 -18.26 -8.87 3.70
N TYR A 74 -17.47 -9.04 2.64
CA TYR A 74 -16.58 -10.17 2.48
C TYR A 74 -15.13 -9.71 2.44
N ARG A 75 -14.29 -10.37 3.24
CA ARG A 75 -12.85 -10.14 3.26
C ARG A 75 -12.13 -11.46 3.44
N VAL A 76 -11.04 -11.63 2.71
CA VAL A 76 -10.21 -12.82 2.77
C VAL A 76 -8.75 -12.42 2.62
N ASN A 77 -7.91 -12.98 3.47
CA ASN A 77 -6.46 -12.86 3.44
C ASN A 77 -5.87 -14.21 3.02
N SER A 78 -4.88 -14.19 2.15
CA SER A 78 -4.18 -15.38 1.67
C SER A 78 -3.29 -16.04 2.74
N GLU A 79 -2.96 -15.34 3.82
CA GLU A 79 -2.11 -15.88 4.88
C GLU A 79 -2.74 -17.15 5.48
N GLY A 80 -1.96 -18.25 5.51
CA GLY A 80 -2.44 -19.56 5.95
C GLY A 80 -3.30 -20.32 4.94
N LEU A 81 -3.50 -19.79 3.72
CA LEU A 81 -4.23 -20.45 2.64
C LEU A 81 -3.27 -20.98 1.56
N ASN A 82 -3.36 -22.28 1.27
CA ASN A 82 -2.45 -22.95 0.33
C ASN A 82 -2.98 -23.01 -1.12
N ASP A 83 -4.24 -22.66 -1.36
CA ASP A 83 -4.92 -22.78 -2.66
C ASP A 83 -5.11 -21.43 -3.37
N VAL A 84 -4.51 -20.38 -2.82
CA VAL A 84 -4.63 -19.02 -3.32
C VAL A 84 -3.60 -18.72 -4.41
N GLN A 85 -4.06 -18.10 -5.49
CA GLN A 85 -3.23 -17.70 -6.62
C GLN A 85 -3.60 -16.30 -7.09
N LEU A 86 -2.65 -15.61 -7.70
CA LEU A 86 -2.91 -14.43 -8.51
C LEU A 86 -2.97 -14.83 -9.97
N LEU A 87 -4.06 -14.49 -10.64
CA LEU A 87 -4.14 -14.55 -12.09
C LEU A 87 -3.68 -13.19 -12.60
N ILE A 88 -2.56 -13.16 -13.31
CA ILE A 88 -2.01 -11.95 -13.92
C ILE A 88 -2.07 -12.15 -15.43
N GLY A 89 -2.91 -11.34 -16.09
CA GLY A 89 -3.31 -11.57 -17.46
C GLY A 89 -4.08 -12.89 -17.61
N LYS A 90 -3.43 -13.91 -18.21
CA LYS A 90 -4.02 -15.25 -18.44
C LYS A 90 -3.29 -16.38 -17.69
N LYS A 91 -2.33 -16.04 -16.82
CA LYS A 91 -1.49 -17.01 -16.12
C LYS A 91 -1.75 -16.94 -14.63
N ALA A 92 -1.80 -18.10 -14.00
CA ALA A 92 -1.97 -18.23 -12.56
C ALA A 92 -0.60 -18.42 -11.88
N TYR A 93 -0.40 -17.72 -10.77
CA TYR A 93 0.86 -17.73 -10.01
C TYR A 93 0.56 -17.99 -8.53
N SER A 94 1.27 -18.96 -7.94
CA SER A 94 1.35 -19.10 -6.49
C SER A 94 2.06 -17.89 -5.88
N LEU A 95 1.69 -17.53 -4.65
CA LEU A 95 2.22 -16.36 -3.93
C LEU A 95 3.67 -16.55 -3.45
N ASN A 96 4.59 -16.63 -4.40
CA ASN A 96 6.02 -16.77 -4.18
C ASN A 96 6.79 -15.83 -5.13
N SER A 97 8.11 -16.05 -5.28
CA SER A 97 8.97 -15.25 -6.15
C SER A 97 8.47 -15.16 -7.60
N SER A 98 7.73 -16.17 -8.10
CA SER A 98 7.15 -16.14 -9.44
C SER A 98 6.00 -15.14 -9.57
N ALA A 99 5.09 -15.07 -8.58
CA ALA A 99 4.04 -14.06 -8.53
C ALA A 99 4.66 -12.67 -8.38
N PHE A 100 5.64 -12.51 -7.48
CA PHE A 100 6.34 -11.23 -7.31
C PHE A 100 6.97 -10.76 -8.63
N SER A 101 7.70 -11.65 -9.31
CA SER A 101 8.30 -11.33 -10.61
C SER A 101 7.24 -10.97 -11.66
N ALA A 102 6.13 -11.70 -11.71
CA ALA A 102 5.04 -11.40 -12.63
C ALA A 102 4.36 -10.05 -12.33
N LEU A 103 4.17 -9.69 -11.07
CA LEU A 103 3.65 -8.38 -10.65
C LEU A 103 4.60 -7.25 -11.07
N LYS A 104 5.89 -7.40 -10.78
CA LYS A 104 6.94 -6.42 -11.11
C LYS A 104 7.10 -6.21 -12.63
N HIS A 105 6.85 -7.24 -13.44
CA HIS A 105 6.96 -7.19 -14.90
C HIS A 105 5.63 -6.99 -15.62
N SER A 106 4.53 -6.80 -14.87
CA SER A 106 3.21 -6.57 -15.47
C SER A 106 3.19 -5.29 -16.31
N SER A 107 2.43 -5.32 -17.40
CA SER A 107 2.17 -4.16 -18.23
C SER A 107 0.96 -3.39 -17.71
N ALA A 108 0.86 -2.10 -18.05
CA ALA A 108 -0.29 -1.28 -17.68
C ALA A 108 -1.64 -1.76 -18.26
N LYS A 109 -1.62 -2.72 -19.20
CA LYS A 109 -2.82 -3.32 -19.80
C LYS A 109 -3.21 -4.65 -19.15
N ASP A 110 -2.34 -5.19 -18.29
CA ASP A 110 -2.63 -6.45 -17.61
C ASP A 110 -3.67 -6.25 -16.53
N ASN A 111 -4.45 -7.30 -16.35
CA ASN A 111 -5.46 -7.41 -15.31
C ASN A 111 -4.97 -8.39 -14.24
N ILE A 112 -5.35 -8.14 -13.00
CA ILE A 112 -5.06 -8.98 -11.85
C ILE A 112 -6.39 -9.47 -11.27
N THR A 113 -6.46 -10.75 -10.98
CA THR A 113 -7.61 -11.39 -10.32
C THR A 113 -7.08 -12.24 -9.19
N PHE A 114 -7.65 -12.07 -8.00
CA PHE A 114 -7.44 -13.01 -6.89
C PHE A 114 -8.21 -14.29 -7.23
N SER A 115 -7.68 -15.50 -7.02
CA SER A 115 -8.23 -16.76 -7.57
C SER A 115 -9.68 -17.10 -7.15
N SER A 116 -10.04 -18.34 -6.80
CA SER A 116 -11.42 -18.77 -6.47
C SER A 116 -12.09 -18.04 -5.28
N ARG A 117 -11.45 -17.01 -4.76
CA ARG A 117 -11.85 -16.14 -3.66
C ARG A 117 -12.47 -14.82 -4.13
N GLN A 118 -12.22 -14.39 -5.36
CA GLN A 118 -12.91 -13.25 -5.95
C GLN A 118 -14.31 -13.72 -6.40
N SER A 119 -15.35 -13.21 -5.74
CA SER A 119 -16.72 -13.75 -5.85
C SER A 119 -17.60 -13.01 -6.87
N GLY A 120 -18.60 -13.69 -7.44
CA GLY A 120 -19.73 -13.06 -8.13
C GLY A 120 -19.39 -12.33 -9.44
N GLU A 121 -20.07 -11.20 -9.70
CA GLU A 121 -19.87 -10.30 -10.85
C GLU A 121 -18.68 -9.33 -10.68
N SER A 122 -17.68 -9.75 -9.90
CA SER A 122 -16.51 -8.94 -9.60
C SER A 122 -15.72 -8.57 -10.88
N ALA A 123 -15.06 -7.42 -10.84
CA ALA A 123 -14.24 -6.92 -11.95
C ALA A 123 -12.74 -7.20 -11.72
N PRO A 124 -11.93 -7.40 -12.78
CA PRO A 124 -10.49 -7.48 -12.59
C PRO A 124 -9.89 -6.17 -12.05
N PHE A 125 -8.80 -6.29 -11.31
CA PHE A 125 -7.97 -5.18 -10.87
C PHE A 125 -6.98 -4.78 -11.97
N SER A 126 -6.60 -3.50 -12.02
CA SER A 126 -5.65 -2.99 -13.01
C SER A 126 -4.21 -3.15 -12.54
N ALA A 127 -3.31 -3.59 -13.42
CA ALA A 127 -1.88 -3.55 -13.17
C ALA A 127 -1.23 -2.18 -13.47
N GLN A 128 -1.99 -1.18 -13.91
CA GLN A 128 -1.49 0.14 -14.28
C GLN A 128 -0.75 0.83 -13.12
N GLY A 129 0.58 0.98 -13.26
CA GLY A 129 1.48 1.60 -12.30
C GLY A 129 2.17 0.62 -11.35
N LEU A 130 1.80 -0.67 -11.36
CA LEU A 130 2.39 -1.67 -10.45
C LEU A 130 3.89 -1.91 -10.70
N LYS A 131 4.30 -1.93 -11.98
CA LYS A 131 5.72 -2.03 -12.35
C LYS A 131 6.55 -0.89 -11.79
N GLU A 132 6.01 0.34 -11.82
CA GLU A 132 6.68 1.54 -11.30
C GLU A 132 6.74 1.49 -9.78
N ALA A 133 5.66 1.09 -9.11
CA ALA A 133 5.64 0.90 -7.66
C ALA A 133 6.71 -0.10 -7.20
N LEU A 134 6.86 -1.24 -7.90
CA LEU A 134 7.78 -2.31 -7.49
C LEU A 134 9.19 -2.22 -8.11
N GLN A 135 9.54 -1.12 -8.80
CA GLN A 135 10.76 -1.07 -9.61
C GLN A 135 12.04 -1.26 -8.77
N ASP A 136 12.06 -0.73 -7.55
CA ASP A 136 13.23 -0.72 -6.66
C ASP A 136 13.19 -1.83 -5.60
N ILE A 137 12.10 -2.61 -5.56
CA ILE A 137 11.91 -3.70 -4.58
C ILE A 137 12.27 -5.05 -5.20
N THR A 138 12.97 -5.88 -4.46
CA THR A 138 13.34 -7.25 -4.84
C THR A 138 12.54 -8.28 -4.05
N TRP A 139 12.60 -9.54 -4.50
CA TRP A 139 12.01 -10.64 -3.72
C TRP A 139 12.77 -10.87 -2.40
N GLN A 140 14.07 -10.59 -2.39
CA GLN A 140 14.93 -10.73 -1.22
C GLN A 140 14.53 -9.74 -0.12
N ASP A 141 14.17 -8.51 -0.50
CA ASP A 141 13.64 -7.51 0.44
C ASP A 141 12.38 -8.03 1.15
N CYS A 142 11.62 -8.90 0.47
CA CYS A 142 10.42 -9.53 1.01
C CYS A 142 10.66 -10.74 1.91
N THR A 143 11.83 -11.38 1.84
CA THR A 143 12.06 -12.73 2.38
C THR A 143 13.28 -12.86 3.28
N SER A 144 14.11 -11.82 3.36
CA SER A 144 15.40 -11.86 4.07
C SER A 144 15.32 -11.05 5.37
N HIS A 145 14.50 -11.51 6.31
CA HIS A 145 14.38 -10.93 7.65
C HIS A 145 15.04 -11.82 8.72
#